data_AF-A0A2P8QNA6-F1
#
_entry.id   AF-A0A2P8QNA6-F1
#
_cell.length_a   1.000
_cell.length_b   1.000
_cell.length_c   1.000
_cell.angle_alpha   90.00
_cell.angle_beta   90.00
_cell.angle_gamma   90.00
#
_symmetry.space_group_name_H-M   'P 1'
#
loop_
_entity.id
_entity.type
_entity.pdbx_description
1 polymer ?
#
loop_
_entity_poly.entity_id
_entity_poly.type
_entity_poly.pdbx_seq_one_letter_code
_entity_poly.pdbx_strand_id
1 'polypeptide(L)'
;MALLSILRLITPSYLVVEVLSPSTEAFDRGEKFADYQTSPSLQEYVLINQSQMSVECFHLVDSGIWGSQTYRQADEVYFASIDFRCDVASIYRKVPGI
;
A
#
# COMPACT_ATOMS: atom_id res chain seq x y z
N MET A 1 4.92 -1.18 -21.55
CA MET A 1 4.74 -2.63 -21.35
C MET A 1 5.13 -2.92 -19.91
N ALA A 2 4.22 -2.65 -18.97
CA ALA A 2 4.47 -2.90 -17.55
C ALA A 2 4.30 -4.39 -17.31
N LEU A 3 5.32 -5.00 -16.70
CA LEU A 3 5.33 -6.42 -16.40
C LEU A 3 4.14 -6.75 -15.51
N LEU A 4 3.40 -7.78 -15.91
CA LEU A 4 2.34 -8.40 -15.16
C LEU A 4 2.95 -8.99 -13.87
N SER A 5 2.90 -8.28 -12.76
CA SER A 5 3.29 -8.80 -11.44
C SER A 5 2.20 -9.74 -10.92
N ILE A 6 1.96 -10.88 -11.58
CA ILE A 6 1.24 -11.98 -10.95
C ILE A 6 2.25 -12.68 -10.04
N LEU A 7 2.40 -12.17 -8.82
CA LEU A 7 2.87 -12.99 -7.72
C LEU A 7 1.63 -13.61 -7.08
N ARG A 8 1.27 -14.82 -7.52
CA ARG A 8 0.30 -15.64 -6.79
C ARG A 8 0.96 -16.08 -5.48
N LEU A 9 0.78 -15.29 -4.42
CA LEU A 9 1.12 -15.67 -3.07
C LEU A 9 0.15 -16.79 -2.64
N ILE A 10 0.63 -18.03 -2.55
CA ILE A 10 -0.08 -19.17 -1.92
C ILE A 10 0.15 -19.13 -0.40
N THR A 11 0.18 -17.92 0.17
CA THR A 11 0.40 -17.66 1.59
C THR A 11 -0.51 -16.52 2.02
N PRO A 12 -1.08 -16.57 3.24
CA PRO A 12 -1.85 -15.44 3.75
C PRO A 12 -0.98 -14.19 3.69
N SER A 13 -1.50 -13.17 3.03
CA SER A 13 -0.82 -11.89 2.84
C SER A 13 -1.57 -10.88 3.69
N TYR A 14 -1.00 -10.51 4.84
CA TYR A 14 -1.63 -9.57 5.75
C TYR A 14 -1.45 -8.11 5.29
N LEU A 15 -0.37 -7.83 4.56
CA LEU A 15 -0.03 -6.54 3.99
C LEU A 15 0.34 -6.71 2.51
N VAL A 16 -0.18 -5.83 1.66
CA VAL A 16 0.26 -5.65 0.27
C VAL A 16 0.71 -4.20 0.09
N VAL A 17 1.85 -3.99 -0.58
CA VAL A 17 2.41 -2.66 -0.84
C VAL A 17 2.60 -2.49 -2.34
N GLU A 18 2.03 -1.43 -2.90
CA GLU A 18 2.11 -1.08 -4.32
C GLU A 18 2.77 0.29 -4.48
N VAL A 19 3.73 0.38 -5.38
CA VAL A 19 4.33 1.66 -5.78
C VAL A 19 3.61 2.15 -7.03
N LEU A 20 2.90 3.27 -6.90
CA LEU A 20 2.05 3.79 -7.97
C LEU A 20 2.87 4.29 -9.15
N SER A 21 2.45 3.89 -10.35
CA SER A 21 2.91 4.47 -11.61
C SER A 21 1.76 5.22 -12.29
N PRO A 22 2.03 6.29 -13.07
CA PRO A 22 0.98 6.98 -13.82
C PRO A 22 0.17 6.06 -14.74
N SER A 23 0.76 4.98 -15.25
CA SER A 23 0.09 4.04 -16.14
C SER A 23 -0.80 3.02 -15.44
N THR A 24 -0.61 2.78 -14.14
CA THR A 24 -1.33 1.72 -13.39
C THR A 24 -2.10 2.23 -12.19
N GLU A 25 -1.93 3.50 -11.78
CA GLU A 25 -2.51 4.03 -10.54
C GLU A 25 -4.04 3.83 -10.44
N ALA A 26 -4.78 4.11 -11.51
CA ALA A 26 -6.23 3.91 -11.51
C ALA A 26 -6.63 2.44 -11.31
N PHE A 27 -5.84 1.51 -11.87
CA PHE A 27 -6.05 0.08 -11.71
C PHE A 27 -5.67 -0.40 -10.30
N ASP A 28 -4.51 0.03 -9.80
CA ASP A 28 -4.01 -0.32 -8.46
C ASP A 28 -4.94 0.19 -7.34
N ARG A 29 -5.58 1.35 -7.54
CA ARG A 29 -6.58 1.93 -6.62
C ARG A 29 -7.97 1.32 -6.74
N GLY A 30 -8.31 0.78 -7.91
CA GLY A 30 -9.64 0.32 -8.25
C GLY A 30 -9.73 -1.20 -8.26
N GLU A 31 -9.76 -1.77 -9.47
CA GLU A 31 -10.01 -3.21 -9.70
C GLU A 31 -9.04 -4.10 -8.93
N LYS A 32 -7.74 -3.77 -8.92
CA LYS A 32 -6.74 -4.58 -8.23
C LYS A 32 -6.96 -4.61 -6.71
N PHE A 33 -7.30 -3.46 -6.12
CA PHE A 33 -7.60 -3.39 -4.70
C PHE A 33 -8.88 -4.18 -4.38
N ALA A 34 -9.93 -4.04 -5.19
CA ALA A 34 -11.16 -4.81 -5.04
C ALA A 34 -10.91 -6.33 -5.11
N ASP A 35 -10.05 -6.79 -6.02
CA ASP A 35 -9.65 -8.19 -6.10
C ASP A 35 -8.92 -8.64 -4.83
N TYR A 36 -8.00 -7.83 -4.30
CA TYR A 36 -7.28 -8.16 -3.07
C TYR A 36 -8.18 -8.19 -1.82
N GLN A 37 -9.23 -7.38 -1.77
CA GLN A 37 -10.22 -7.40 -0.68
C GLN A 37 -10.95 -8.75 -0.57
N THR A 38 -10.91 -9.60 -1.61
CA THR A 38 -11.48 -10.97 -1.56
C THR A 38 -10.64 -11.93 -0.72
N SER A 39 -9.38 -11.59 -0.41
CA SER A 39 -8.52 -12.39 0.46
C SER A 39 -8.95 -12.25 1.92
N PRO A 40 -9.33 -13.33 2.62
CA PRO A 40 -9.75 -13.27 4.02
C PRO A 40 -8.60 -12.96 4.99
N SER A 41 -7.35 -13.01 4.52
CA SER A 41 -6.16 -12.75 5.32
C SER A 41 -5.64 -11.32 5.21
N LEU A 42 -6.10 -10.56 4.21
CA LEU A 42 -5.60 -9.21 3.98
C LEU A 42 -6.12 -8.26 5.05
N GLN A 43 -5.19 -7.54 5.68
CA GLN A 43 -5.49 -6.56 6.73
C GLN A 43 -5.14 -5.15 6.27
N GLU A 44 -4.10 -5.00 5.44
CA GLU A 44 -3.60 -3.70 4.99
C GLU A 44 -3.22 -3.70 3.50
N TYR A 45 -3.58 -2.64 2.79
CA TYR A 45 -3.20 -2.38 1.40
C TYR A 45 -2.60 -0.98 1.29
N VAL A 46 -1.33 -0.88 0.93
CA VAL A 46 -0.55 0.36 0.97
C VAL A 46 -0.19 0.81 -0.44
N LEU A 47 -0.48 2.06 -0.73
CA LEU A 47 -0.11 2.73 -1.97
C LEU A 47 0.97 3.79 -1.69
N ILE A 48 2.12 3.65 -2.34
CA ILE A 48 3.23 4.61 -2.26
C ILE A 48 3.24 5.44 -3.53
N ASN A 49 3.05 6.75 -3.41
CA ASN A 49 3.14 7.64 -4.57
C ASN A 49 4.62 7.87 -4.93
N GLN A 50 5.00 7.67 -6.20
CA GLN A 50 6.39 7.82 -6.65
C GLN A 50 6.79 9.26 -7.01
N SER A 51 5.84 10.21 -7.06
CA SER A 51 6.04 11.60 -7.49
C SER A 51 5.96 12.61 -6.34
N GLN A 52 5.50 12.18 -5.16
CA GLN A 52 5.42 12.98 -3.94
C GLN A 52 5.52 12.07 -2.71
N MET A 53 6.02 12.59 -1.58
CA MET A 53 6.05 11.86 -0.30
C MET A 53 4.64 11.67 0.26
N SER A 54 3.96 10.61 -0.19
CA SER A 54 2.62 10.26 0.22
C SER A 54 2.46 8.75 0.22
N VAL A 55 2.16 8.20 1.40
CA VAL A 55 1.85 6.79 1.61
C VAL A 55 0.40 6.70 2.06
N GLU A 56 -0.44 6.01 1.30
CA GLU A 56 -1.84 5.79 1.66
C GLU A 56 -2.00 4.35 2.10
N CYS A 57 -2.48 4.14 3.32
CA CYS A 57 -2.72 2.83 3.90
C CYS A 57 -4.23 2.62 4.05
N PHE A 58 -4.77 1.67 3.31
CA PHE A 58 -6.08 1.10 3.56
C PHE A 58 -5.95 -0.01 4.60
N HIS A 59 -6.81 -0.03 5.60
CA HIS A 59 -6.80 -1.06 6.65
C HIS A 59 -8.21 -1.57 6.92
N LEU A 60 -8.35 -2.87 7.13
CA LEU A 60 -9.60 -3.50 7.52
C LEU A 60 -9.86 -3.23 9.00
N VAL A 61 -10.97 -2.57 9.32
CA VAL A 61 -11.41 -2.36 10.72
C VAL A 61 -12.34 -3.47 11.18
N ASP A 62 -12.56 -3.59 12.49
CA ASP A 62 -13.37 -4.65 13.12
C ASP A 62 -14.79 -4.80 12.56
N SER A 63 -15.34 -3.76 11.93
CA SER A 63 -16.65 -3.79 11.26
C SER A 63 -16.64 -4.45 9.88
N GLY A 64 -15.49 -4.91 9.38
CA GLY A 64 -15.31 -5.43 8.03
C GLY A 64 -15.27 -4.35 6.95
N ILE A 65 -15.15 -3.08 7.35
CA ILE A 65 -15.05 -1.92 6.46
C ILE A 65 -13.57 -1.57 6.27
N TRP A 66 -13.21 -1.11 5.08
CA TRP A 66 -11.88 -0.56 4.81
C TRP A 66 -11.85 0.94 5.15
N GLY A 67 -11.04 1.30 6.14
CA GLY A 67 -10.65 2.68 6.41
C GLY A 67 -9.40 3.05 5.63
N SER A 68 -9.10 4.35 5.50
CA SER A 68 -7.85 4.82 4.91
C SER A 68 -7.19 5.90 5.76
N GLN A 69 -5.86 5.91 5.74
CA GLN A 69 -5.02 6.95 6.31
C GLN A 69 -3.93 7.31 5.32
N THR A 70 -3.65 8.61 5.16
CA THR A 70 -2.54 9.09 4.35
C THR A 70 -1.45 9.67 5.25
N TYR A 71 -0.23 9.19 5.06
CA TYR A 71 0.99 9.66 5.70
C TYR A 71 1.79 10.53 4.73
N ARG A 72 2.35 11.62 5.24
CA ARG A 72 3.15 12.63 4.54
C ARG A 72 4.56 12.68 5.12
N GLN A 73 5.42 13.52 4.53
CA GLN A 73 6.85 13.60 4.82
C GLN A 73 7.25 13.61 6.31
N ALA A 74 6.49 14.29 7.17
CA ALA A 74 6.81 14.42 8.60
C ALA A 74 6.18 13.34 9.48
N ASP A 75 5.44 12.41 8.89
CA ASP A 75 4.72 11.37 9.62
C ASP A 75 5.57 10.09 9.76
N GLU A 76 5.25 9.32 10.79
CA GLU A 76 5.68 7.93 10.95
C GLU A 76 4.57 7.03 10.41
N VAL A 77 4.91 6.09 9.53
CA VAL A 77 3.96 5.03 9.16
C VAL A 77 3.93 3.97 10.25
N TYR A 78 2.74 3.43 10.51
CA TYR A 78 2.58 2.22 11.28
C TYR A 78 1.74 1.22 10.49
N PHE A 79 2.33 0.06 10.17
CA PHE A 79 1.63 -1.07 9.55
C PHE A 79 1.38 -2.12 10.63
N ALA A 80 0.14 -2.16 11.09
CA ALA A 80 -0.25 -2.92 12.28
C ALA A 80 -0.17 -4.43 12.06
N SER A 81 -0.41 -4.91 10.84
CA SER A 81 -0.44 -6.33 10.51
C SER A 81 0.91 -7.03 10.65
N ILE A 82 2.01 -6.27 10.65
CA ILE A 82 3.38 -6.76 10.76
C ILE A 82 4.20 -6.06 11.86
N ASP A 83 3.56 -5.27 12.72
CA ASP A 83 4.20 -4.44 13.75
C ASP A 83 5.42 -3.65 13.24
N PHE A 84 5.24 -2.96 12.11
CA PHE A 84 6.31 -2.20 11.47
C PHE A 84 6.09 -0.69 11.58
N ARG A 85 7.14 0.04 11.96
CA ARG A 85 7.14 1.51 12.02
C ARG A 85 8.37 2.08 11.35
N CYS A 86 8.21 3.18 10.63
CA CYS A 86 9.32 4.03 10.18
C CYS A 86 8.84 5.42 9.76
N ASP A 87 9.75 6.39 9.75
CA ASP A 87 9.49 7.70 9.15
C ASP A 87 9.18 7.55 7.66
N VAL A 88 8.19 8.29 7.14
CA VAL A 88 7.92 8.34 5.69
C VAL A 88 9.19 8.71 4.92
N ALA A 89 10.01 9.63 5.42
CA ALA A 89 11.29 9.98 4.81
C ALA A 89 12.23 8.77 4.59
N SER A 90 12.17 7.76 5.46
CA SER A 90 12.97 6.53 5.31
C SER A 90 12.52 5.66 4.14
N ILE A 91 11.22 5.65 3.82
CA ILE A 91 10.66 4.96 2.65
C ILE A 91 11.23 5.57 1.36
N TYR A 92 11.36 6.89 1.32
CA TYR A 92 11.79 7.64 0.14
C TYR A 92 13.30 7.86 0.04
N ARG A 93 14.12 7.37 0.99
CA ARG A 93 15.56 7.71 1.12
C ARG A 93 16.44 7.47 -0.12
N LYS A 94 15.98 6.69 -1.10
CA LYS A 94 16.69 6.37 -2.36
C LYS A 94 16.01 6.97 -3.61
N VAL A 95 15.05 7.87 -3.45
CA VAL A 95 14.33 8.51 -4.54
C VAL A 95 14.85 9.95 -4.68
N PRO A 96 15.64 10.27 -5.73
CA PRO A 96 16.17 11.62 -5.90
C PRO A 96 15.06 12.63 -6.20
N GLY A 97 15.13 13.83 -5.58
CA GLY A 97 14.23 14.94 -5.89
C GLY A 97 12.86 14.87 -5.21
N ILE A 98 12.67 13.93 -4.28
CA ILE A 98 11.54 13.80 -3.37
C ILE A 98 12.08 13.80 -1.95
#